data_AF-A0A3S1NAB0-F1
#
_entry.id   AF-A0A3S1NAB0-F1
#
_cell.length_a   1.000
_cell.length_b   1.000
_cell.length_c   1.000
_cell.angle_alpha   90.00
_cell.angle_beta   90.00
_cell.angle_gamma   90.00
#
_symmetry.space_group_name_H-M   'P 1'
#
loop_
_entity.id
_entity.type
_entity.pdbx_description
1 polymer ?
#
loop_
_entity_poly.entity_id
_entity_poly.type
_entity_poly.pdbx_seq_one_letter_code
_entity_poly.pdbx_strand_id
1 'polypeptide(L)'
;VSTGEDGLPKLRAIVTEAKYVDQSGLAEASRKSRSQLRQTVARIDDALFGDPGRLDRDLWLSRISDLLLDGTAALGQANILERVRDGIRRGAVPIDLRGYSHIFVSGPATDGSSPGEQDELPEIQMGLQETFTREGLRKLIKAYDAKQGLTELRARLGEKHTWNSVSYRHPAPRVDWTKAITEEHLIAGSEKPISHDYDQDD
;
A
#
# COMPACT_ATOMS: atom_id res chain seq x y z
N VAL A 1 5.07 12.65 -4.16
CA VAL A 1 4.81 13.37 -2.90
C VAL A 1 4.21 14.71 -3.27
N SER A 2 3.09 15.11 -2.65
CA SER A 2 2.53 16.44 -2.82
C SER A 2 2.28 17.07 -1.46
N THR A 3 2.30 18.39 -1.41
CA THR A 3 1.62 19.14 -0.35
C THR A 3 0.13 19.11 -0.66
N GLY A 4 -0.70 18.75 0.32
CA GLY A 4 -2.14 18.96 0.22
C GLY A 4 -2.49 20.44 0.13
N GLU A 5 -3.76 20.77 -0.08
CA GLU A 5 -4.26 22.16 -0.04
C GLU A 5 -3.96 22.86 1.30
N ASP A 6 -3.74 22.07 2.36
CA ASP A 6 -3.33 22.45 3.71
C ASP A 6 -1.81 22.72 3.85
N GLY A 7 -1.03 22.52 2.78
CA GLY A 7 0.43 22.60 2.82
C GLY A 7 1.10 21.42 3.54
N LEU A 8 0.33 20.41 3.98
CA LEU A 8 0.84 19.25 4.71
C LEU A 8 1.27 18.14 3.75
N PRO A 9 2.36 17.43 4.04
CA PRO A 9 2.85 16.35 3.18
C PRO A 9 1.87 15.17 3.17
N LYS A 10 1.54 14.69 1.96
CA LYS A 10 0.74 13.47 1.74
C LYS A 10 1.51 12.50 0.85
N LEU A 11 1.40 11.20 1.14
CA LEU A 11 2.06 10.14 0.38
C LEU A 11 1.03 9.29 -0.35
N ARG A 12 1.18 9.15 -1.67
CA ARG A 12 0.53 8.07 -2.42
C ARG A 12 1.56 6.98 -2.67
N ALA A 13 1.32 5.79 -2.15
CA ALA A 13 2.14 4.61 -2.33
C ALA A 13 1.40 3.64 -3.26
N ILE A 14 2.00 3.36 -4.42
CA ILE A 14 1.43 2.47 -5.42
C ILE A 14 2.29 1.22 -5.51
N VAL A 15 1.73 0.08 -5.12
CA VAL A 15 2.37 -1.23 -5.29
C VAL A 15 1.98 -1.75 -6.66
N THR A 16 2.97 -2.08 -7.50
CA THR A 16 2.71 -2.61 -8.83
C THR A 16 3.31 -3.99 -8.99
N GLU A 17 2.53 -4.93 -9.51
CA GLU A 17 3.02 -6.20 -10.02
C GLU A 17 2.78 -6.22 -11.54
N ALA A 18 3.72 -6.73 -12.32
CA ALA A 18 3.57 -6.80 -13.76
C ALA A 18 4.04 -8.15 -14.32
N LYS A 19 3.35 -8.67 -15.34
CA LYS A 19 3.74 -9.88 -16.06
C LYS A 19 3.61 -9.69 -17.56
N TYR A 20 4.54 -10.26 -18.32
CA TYR A 20 4.46 -10.39 -19.77
C TYR A 20 4.34 -11.88 -20.10
N VAL A 21 3.24 -12.28 -20.73
CA VAL A 21 2.87 -13.70 -20.88
C VAL A 21 2.30 -13.96 -22.25
N ASP A 22 2.35 -15.20 -22.73
CA ASP A 22 1.57 -15.58 -23.90
C ASP A 22 0.06 -15.70 -23.60
N GLN A 23 -0.76 -15.77 -24.65
CA GLN A 23 -2.22 -15.93 -24.53
C GLN A 23 -2.61 -17.19 -23.74
N SER A 24 -1.87 -18.30 -23.88
CA SER A 24 -2.17 -19.55 -23.17
C SER A 24 -1.93 -19.47 -21.67
N GLY A 25 -0.94 -18.68 -21.23
CA GLY A 25 -0.59 -18.46 -19.83
C GLY A 25 -1.40 -17.38 -19.13
N LEU A 26 -2.24 -16.62 -19.85
CA LEU A 26 -2.97 -15.46 -19.33
C LEU A 26 -3.77 -15.79 -18.06
N ALA A 27 -4.59 -16.84 -18.09
CA ALA A 27 -5.50 -17.15 -16.99
C ALA A 27 -4.78 -17.52 -15.68
N GLU A 28 -3.65 -18.21 -15.77
CA GLU A 28 -2.81 -18.55 -14.62
C GLU A 28 -2.03 -17.32 -14.13
N ALA A 29 -1.41 -16.59 -15.06
CA ALA A 29 -0.62 -15.40 -14.75
C ALA A 29 -1.45 -14.31 -14.06
N SER A 30 -2.67 -14.07 -14.54
CA SER A 30 -3.64 -13.16 -13.92
C SER A 30 -3.94 -13.56 -12.47
N ARG A 31 -4.31 -14.82 -12.23
CA ARG A 31 -4.61 -15.32 -10.87
C ARG A 31 -3.40 -15.21 -9.94
N LYS A 32 -2.22 -15.59 -10.42
CA LYS A 32 -0.98 -15.53 -9.64
C LYS A 32 -0.58 -14.09 -9.34
N SER A 33 -0.65 -13.19 -10.32
CA SER A 33 -0.35 -11.77 -10.14
C SER A 33 -1.27 -11.13 -9.10
N ARG A 34 -2.59 -11.39 -9.17
CA ARG A 34 -3.55 -10.93 -8.16
C ARG A 34 -3.21 -11.43 -6.77
N SER A 35 -2.94 -12.72 -6.63
CA SER A 35 -2.60 -13.32 -5.33
C SER A 35 -1.33 -12.70 -4.74
N GLN A 36 -0.28 -12.55 -5.55
CA GLN A 36 0.98 -11.94 -5.12
C GLN A 36 0.78 -10.48 -4.70
N LEU A 37 0.12 -9.68 -5.53
CA LEU A 37 -0.16 -8.27 -5.23
C LEU A 37 -1.00 -8.13 -3.97
N ARG A 38 -2.06 -8.94 -3.82
CA ARG A 38 -2.93 -8.94 -2.63
C ARG A 38 -2.13 -9.25 -1.37
N GLN A 39 -1.27 -10.27 -1.39
CA GLN A 39 -0.42 -10.61 -0.25
C GLN A 39 0.55 -9.47 0.10
N THR A 40 1.18 -8.87 -0.90
CA THR A 40 2.11 -7.75 -0.69
C THR A 40 1.39 -6.52 -0.12
N VAL A 41 0.27 -6.13 -0.71
CA VAL A 41 -0.50 -4.97 -0.25
C VAL A 41 -1.05 -5.22 1.14
N ALA A 42 -1.66 -6.38 1.41
CA ALA A 42 -2.18 -6.72 2.74
C ALA A 42 -1.08 -6.66 3.81
N ARG A 43 0.12 -7.18 3.52
CA ARG A 43 1.24 -7.11 4.47
C ARG A 43 1.66 -5.67 4.79
N ILE A 44 1.63 -4.78 3.80
CA ILE A 44 1.93 -3.36 3.99
C ILE A 44 0.77 -2.68 4.73
N ASP A 45 -0.47 -3.00 4.36
CA ASP A 45 -1.68 -2.46 4.97
C ASP A 45 -1.74 -2.78 6.46
N ASP A 46 -1.60 -4.05 6.81
CA ASP A 46 -1.59 -4.54 8.19
C ASP A 46 -0.49 -3.84 9.00
N ALA A 47 0.73 -3.74 8.44
CA ALA A 47 1.85 -3.10 9.11
C ALA A 47 1.64 -1.61 9.38
N LEU A 48 1.01 -0.90 8.45
CA LEU A 48 0.85 0.55 8.53
C LEU A 48 -0.43 0.97 9.25
N PHE A 49 -1.53 0.24 9.05
CA PHE A 49 -2.88 0.64 9.45
C PHE A 49 -3.58 -0.36 10.37
N GLY A 50 -2.95 -1.48 10.71
CA GLY A 50 -3.53 -2.48 11.60
C GLY A 50 -3.90 -1.91 12.97
N ASP A 51 -5.00 -2.41 13.54
CA ASP A 51 -5.50 -2.08 14.86
C ASP A 51 -5.77 -3.37 15.65
N PRO A 52 -5.05 -3.65 16.77
CA PRO A 52 -4.04 -2.79 17.39
C PRO A 52 -2.78 -2.63 16.52
N GLY A 53 -2.08 -1.51 16.70
CA GLY A 53 -0.85 -1.21 15.98
C GLY A 53 0.19 -2.34 16.09
N ARG A 54 0.97 -2.54 15.03
CA ARG A 54 1.97 -3.62 14.94
C ARG A 54 3.38 -3.16 15.31
N LEU A 55 4.17 -4.10 15.85
CA LEU A 55 5.59 -3.92 16.18
C LEU A 55 6.46 -3.52 14.98
N ASP A 56 6.17 -4.07 13.79
CA ASP A 56 6.96 -3.79 12.59
C ASP A 56 6.59 -2.48 11.88
N ARG A 57 5.59 -1.73 12.37
CA ARG A 57 5.13 -0.47 11.78
C ARG A 57 6.25 0.53 11.53
N ASP A 58 7.05 0.83 12.56
CA ASP A 58 8.09 1.86 12.47
C ASP A 58 9.22 1.44 11.51
N LEU A 59 9.48 0.14 11.41
CA LEU A 59 10.41 -0.41 10.42
C LEU A 59 9.88 -0.21 8.99
N TRP A 60 8.59 -0.45 8.75
CA TRP A 60 7.96 -0.20 7.46
C TRP A 60 7.98 1.29 7.08
N LEU A 61 7.64 2.18 8.00
CA LEU A 61 7.70 3.63 7.77
C LEU A 61 9.13 4.10 7.48
N SER A 62 10.14 3.56 8.16
CA SER A 62 11.56 3.86 7.84
C SER A 62 11.90 3.44 6.42
N ARG A 63 11.56 2.21 6.03
CA ARG A 63 11.83 1.70 4.67
C ARG A 63 11.15 2.54 3.59
N ILE A 64 9.89 2.94 3.79
CA ILE A 64 9.16 3.82 2.86
C ILE A 64 9.84 5.18 2.75
N SER A 65 10.30 5.74 3.88
CA SER A 65 11.04 7.01 3.91
C SER A 65 12.38 6.92 3.17
N ASP A 66 13.04 5.77 3.20
CA ASP A 66 14.31 5.54 2.53
C ASP A 66 14.13 5.33 1.01
N LEU A 67 13.04 4.69 0.56
CA LEU A 67 12.70 4.58 -0.86
C LEU A 67 12.55 5.94 -1.57
N LEU A 68 12.24 7.01 -0.83
CA LEU A 68 12.17 8.36 -1.38
C LEU A 68 13.54 8.95 -1.73
N LEU A 69 14.64 8.38 -1.22
CA LEU A 69 16.01 8.77 -1.58
C LEU A 69 16.45 8.20 -2.93
N ASP A 70 15.97 7.00 -3.27
CA ASP A 70 16.39 6.29 -4.48
C ASP A 70 15.70 6.84 -5.74
N GLY A 71 14.65 7.64 -5.59
CA GLY A 71 13.94 8.29 -6.69
C GLY A 71 14.67 9.53 -7.18
N THR A 72 14.78 9.69 -8.50
CA THR A 72 15.27 10.88 -9.22
C THR A 72 14.47 12.18 -8.95
N ALA A 73 13.57 12.17 -7.96
CA ALA A 73 12.68 13.26 -7.54
C ALA A 73 13.39 14.42 -6.81
N ALA A 74 14.69 14.31 -6.53
CA ALA A 74 15.42 15.27 -5.70
C ALA A 74 16.01 16.48 -6.47
N LEU A 75 15.71 16.70 -7.75
CA LEU A 75 16.19 17.88 -8.46
C LEU A 75 15.41 19.13 -8.01
N GLY A 76 15.93 19.83 -7.00
CA GLY A 76 15.53 21.20 -6.62
C GLY A 76 14.62 21.34 -5.39
N GLN A 77 14.26 20.25 -4.70
CA GLN A 77 13.30 20.27 -3.57
C GLN A 77 13.76 19.48 -2.34
N ALA A 78 15.07 19.43 -2.08
CA ALA A 78 15.67 18.62 -1.01
C ALA A 78 15.04 18.87 0.38
N ASN A 79 14.78 20.13 0.74
CA ASN A 79 14.18 20.48 2.04
C ASN A 79 12.75 19.96 2.21
N ILE A 80 11.95 19.93 1.13
CA ILE A 80 10.59 19.39 1.16
C ILE A 80 10.66 17.87 1.31
N LEU A 81 11.57 17.23 0.57
CA LEU A 81 11.79 15.80 0.63
C LEU A 81 12.19 15.35 2.04
N GLU A 82 13.11 16.07 2.69
CA GLU A 82 13.54 15.78 4.06
C GLU A 82 12.40 15.92 5.07
N ARG A 83 11.62 17.01 5.00
CA ARG A 83 10.43 17.19 5.86
C ARG A 83 9.40 16.07 5.69
N VAL A 84 9.17 15.62 4.45
CA VAL A 84 8.26 14.51 4.16
C VAL A 84 8.81 13.22 4.74
N ARG A 85 10.11 12.94 4.55
CA ARG A 85 10.77 11.74 5.07
C ARG A 85 10.69 11.65 6.59
N ASP A 86 10.93 12.75 7.28
CA ASP A 86 10.76 12.83 8.73
C ASP A 86 9.31 12.64 9.16
N GLY A 87 8.38 13.25 8.43
CA GLY A 87 6.95 13.07 8.66
C GLY A 87 6.51 11.61 8.52
N ILE A 88 7.01 10.89 7.51
CA ILE A 88 6.75 9.46 7.31
C ILE A 88 7.33 8.65 8.47
N ARG A 89 8.58 8.88 8.87
CA ARG A 89 9.23 8.15 9.99
C ARG A 89 8.49 8.34 11.32
N ARG A 90 7.86 9.51 11.54
CA ARG A 90 7.00 9.78 12.70
C ARG A 90 5.58 9.22 12.56
N GLY A 91 5.20 8.74 11.38
CA GLY A 91 3.83 8.32 11.07
C GLY A 91 2.82 9.48 11.02
N ALA A 92 3.30 10.71 10.79
CA ALA A 92 2.48 11.92 10.74
C ALA A 92 1.94 12.20 9.32
N VAL A 93 2.42 11.47 8.31
CA VAL A 93 2.03 11.65 6.91
C VAL A 93 0.89 10.67 6.57
N PRO A 94 -0.27 11.16 6.13
CA PRO A 94 -1.32 10.30 5.60
C PRO A 94 -0.85 9.57 4.33
N ILE A 95 -1.21 8.30 4.23
CA ILE A 95 -0.81 7.41 3.13
C ILE A 95 -2.03 6.90 2.38
N ASP A 96 -2.03 7.07 1.06
CA ASP A 96 -2.95 6.46 0.11
C ASP A 96 -2.25 5.24 -0.53
N LEU A 97 -2.54 4.04 -0.02
CA LEU A 97 -1.95 2.78 -0.44
C LEU A 97 -2.85 2.09 -1.48
N ARG A 98 -2.26 1.69 -2.61
CA ARG A 98 -2.97 1.02 -3.72
C ARG A 98 -2.18 -0.13 -4.30
N GLY A 99 -2.87 -1.00 -5.03
CA GLY A 99 -2.28 -2.07 -5.82
C GLY A 99 -2.71 -2.03 -7.29
N TYR A 100 -1.76 -2.12 -8.22
CA TYR A 100 -2.05 -2.40 -9.63
C TYR A 100 -1.36 -3.67 -10.09
N SER A 101 -2.13 -4.58 -10.67
CA SER A 101 -1.60 -5.71 -11.43
C SER A 101 -1.68 -5.37 -12.91
N HIS A 102 -0.57 -5.49 -13.64
CA HIS A 102 -0.54 -5.28 -15.09
C HIS A 102 -0.18 -6.59 -15.78
N ILE A 103 -1.07 -7.10 -16.63
CA ILE A 103 -0.80 -8.27 -17.46
C ILE A 103 -0.67 -7.83 -18.91
N PHE A 104 0.47 -8.12 -19.50
CA PHE A 104 0.78 -7.79 -20.88
C PHE A 104 0.80 -9.06 -21.71
N VAL A 105 -0.10 -9.18 -22.68
CA VAL A 105 -0.24 -10.40 -23.47
C VAL A 105 0.58 -10.33 -24.76
N SER A 106 1.37 -11.38 -24.96
CA SER A 106 2.15 -11.67 -26.15
C SER A 106 1.45 -12.76 -26.97
N GLY A 107 1.45 -12.66 -28.29
CA GLY A 107 0.80 -13.63 -29.17
C GLY A 107 -0.01 -13.00 -30.30
N PRO A 108 -0.56 -13.80 -31.23
CA PRO A 108 -1.33 -13.30 -32.36
C PRO A 108 -2.54 -12.51 -31.85
N ALA A 109 -2.87 -11.40 -32.50
CA ALA A 109 -4.12 -10.72 -32.20
C ALA A 109 -5.27 -11.64 -32.64
N THR A 110 -5.99 -12.22 -31.69
CA THR A 110 -7.27 -12.86 -31.98
C THR A 110 -8.28 -11.75 -32.24
N ASP A 111 -8.47 -11.36 -33.49
CA ASP A 111 -9.53 -10.52 -34.12
C ASP A 111 -10.14 -9.33 -33.35
N GLY A 112 -9.58 -8.93 -32.22
CA GLY A 112 -10.20 -8.03 -31.27
C GLY A 112 -9.68 -6.61 -31.39
N SER A 113 -10.54 -5.69 -31.80
CA SER A 113 -10.31 -4.24 -31.72
C SER A 113 -10.10 -3.73 -30.28
N SER A 114 -10.30 -4.57 -29.26
CA SER A 114 -10.21 -4.17 -27.86
C SER A 114 -8.75 -3.93 -27.42
N PRO A 115 -8.47 -2.80 -26.73
CA PRO A 115 -7.16 -2.56 -26.12
C PRO A 115 -6.86 -3.52 -24.95
N GLY A 116 -7.86 -4.17 -24.37
CA GLY A 116 -7.70 -4.99 -23.18
C GLY A 116 -8.92 -4.93 -22.27
N GLU A 117 -8.71 -5.32 -21.02
CA GLU A 117 -9.75 -5.46 -19.99
C GLU A 117 -9.24 -4.95 -18.64
N GLN A 118 -10.17 -4.64 -17.75
CA GLN A 118 -9.91 -4.17 -16.40
C GLN A 118 -10.81 -4.89 -15.40
N ASP A 119 -10.21 -5.41 -14.34
CA ASP A 119 -10.88 -6.07 -13.22
C ASP A 119 -10.59 -5.34 -11.90
N GLU A 120 -11.59 -5.27 -11.01
CA GLU A 120 -11.38 -4.80 -9.64
C GLU A 120 -10.71 -5.85 -8.76
N LEU A 121 -9.89 -5.40 -7.81
CA LEU A 121 -9.31 -6.23 -6.77
C LEU A 121 -9.96 -5.86 -5.43
N PRO A 122 -11.05 -6.53 -5.03
CA PRO A 122 -11.90 -6.06 -3.94
C PRO A 122 -11.18 -6.03 -2.57
N GLU A 123 -10.17 -6.86 -2.37
CA GLU A 123 -9.39 -6.88 -1.12
C GLU A 123 -8.32 -5.77 -1.05
N ILE A 124 -8.16 -4.99 -2.11
CA ILE A 124 -7.21 -3.88 -2.17
C ILE A 124 -7.99 -2.60 -2.42
N GLN A 125 -7.88 -1.64 -1.50
CA GLN A 125 -8.51 -0.35 -1.69
C GLN A 125 -8.01 0.32 -2.99
N MET A 126 -8.96 0.67 -3.88
CA MET A 126 -8.66 1.22 -5.21
C MET A 126 -7.76 0.32 -6.08
N GLY A 127 -7.77 -1.00 -5.81
CA GLY A 127 -6.96 -1.99 -6.51
C GLY A 127 -7.56 -2.39 -7.85
N LEU A 128 -6.71 -2.53 -8.87
CA LEU A 128 -7.11 -2.95 -10.21
C LEU A 128 -6.12 -3.97 -10.78
N GLN A 129 -6.64 -4.89 -11.60
CA GLN A 129 -5.86 -5.62 -12.59
C GLN A 129 -6.20 -5.08 -13.98
N GLU A 130 -5.18 -4.68 -14.73
CA GLU A 130 -5.30 -4.23 -16.11
C GLU A 130 -4.60 -5.25 -17.03
N THR A 131 -5.37 -5.84 -17.93
CA THR A 131 -4.86 -6.79 -18.92
C THR A 131 -4.82 -6.12 -20.29
N PHE A 132 -3.65 -5.99 -20.88
CA PHE A 132 -3.45 -5.39 -22.20
C PHE A 132 -3.28 -6.47 -23.26
N THR A 133 -4.08 -6.39 -24.31
CA THR A 133 -3.85 -7.19 -25.53
C THR A 133 -2.56 -6.73 -26.21
N ARG A 134 -2.06 -7.50 -27.18
CA ARG A 134 -0.90 -7.09 -27.99
C ARG A 134 -1.12 -5.72 -28.68
N GLU A 135 -2.33 -5.45 -29.16
CA GLU A 135 -2.67 -4.16 -29.77
C GLU A 135 -2.68 -3.03 -28.74
N GLY A 136 -3.32 -3.25 -27.59
CA GLY A 136 -3.33 -2.29 -26.49
C GLY A 136 -1.92 -1.96 -25.98
N LEU A 137 -1.09 -2.99 -25.77
CA LEU A 137 0.30 -2.83 -25.37
C LEU A 137 1.10 -2.04 -26.41
N ARG A 138 0.91 -2.31 -27.71
CA ARG A 138 1.58 -1.53 -28.77
C ARG A 138 1.19 -0.06 -28.70
N LYS A 139 -0.09 0.25 -28.51
CA LYS A 139 -0.56 1.65 -28.35
C LYS A 139 0.04 2.30 -27.11
N LEU A 140 0.11 1.57 -25.99
CA LEU A 140 0.70 2.05 -24.74
C LEU A 140 2.19 2.36 -24.89
N ILE A 141 2.97 1.47 -25.52
CA ILE A 141 4.40 1.69 -25.76
C ILE A 141 4.62 2.88 -26.71
N LYS A 142 3.84 3.00 -27.79
CA LYS A 142 3.93 4.15 -28.71
C LYS A 142 3.64 5.48 -28.01
N ALA A 143 2.61 5.52 -27.16
CA ALA A 143 2.29 6.72 -26.39
C ALA A 143 3.38 7.05 -25.38
N TYR A 144 3.93 6.04 -24.69
CA TYR A 144 5.04 6.21 -23.76
C TYR A 144 6.30 6.77 -24.44
N ASP A 145 6.70 6.17 -25.57
CA ASP A 145 7.84 6.63 -26.38
C ASP A 145 7.64 8.08 -26.87
N ALA A 146 6.42 8.41 -27.30
CA ALA A 146 6.03 9.76 -27.68
C ALA A 146 5.83 10.74 -26.50
N LYS A 147 6.09 10.32 -25.25
CA LYS A 147 5.87 11.10 -24.01
C LYS A 147 4.44 11.62 -23.85
N GLN A 148 3.46 10.91 -24.39
CA GLN A 148 2.05 11.21 -24.26
C GLN A 148 1.48 10.60 -22.97
N GLY A 149 0.43 11.23 -22.43
CA GLY A 149 -0.28 10.71 -21.27
C GLY A 149 -0.91 9.34 -21.54
N LEU A 150 -0.78 8.40 -20.61
CA LEU A 150 -1.31 7.04 -20.76
C LEU A 150 -2.75 6.89 -20.25
N THR A 151 -3.29 7.92 -19.59
CA THR A 151 -4.59 7.88 -18.89
C THR A 151 -5.74 7.53 -19.82
N GLU A 152 -5.81 8.12 -21.00
CA GLU A 152 -6.89 7.85 -21.96
C GLU A 152 -6.84 6.42 -22.50
N LEU A 153 -5.64 5.85 -22.68
CA LEU A 153 -5.49 4.47 -23.12
C LEU A 153 -5.94 3.50 -22.03
N ARG A 154 -5.58 3.76 -20.77
CA ARG A 154 -6.02 2.97 -19.62
C ARG A 154 -7.52 3.08 -19.38
N ALA A 155 -8.10 4.26 -19.57
CA ALA A 155 -9.54 4.48 -19.43
C ALA A 155 -10.40 3.68 -20.41
N ARG A 156 -9.83 3.20 -21.52
CA ARG A 156 -10.54 2.35 -22.49
C ARG A 156 -10.59 0.87 -22.10
N LEU A 157 -9.90 0.47 -21.02
CA LEU A 157 -9.91 -0.92 -20.54
C LEU A 157 -11.16 -1.24 -19.70
N GLY A 158 -11.77 -0.21 -19.09
CA GLY A 158 -12.93 -0.36 -18.22
C GLY A 158 -13.32 0.96 -17.56
N GLU A 159 -14.45 0.96 -16.86
CA GLU A 159 -15.09 2.16 -16.31
C GLU A 159 -14.44 2.66 -15.01
N LYS A 160 -13.52 1.90 -14.41
CA LYS A 160 -12.94 2.20 -13.10
C LYS A 160 -11.67 3.02 -13.26
N HIS A 161 -11.77 4.30 -12.93
CA HIS A 161 -10.67 5.25 -13.01
C HIS A 161 -10.15 5.61 -11.62
N THR A 162 -9.60 4.61 -10.91
CA THR A 162 -9.21 4.79 -9.51
C THR A 162 -8.14 5.89 -9.31
N TRP A 163 -7.35 6.17 -10.34
CA TRP A 163 -6.36 7.26 -10.36
C TRP A 163 -6.96 8.67 -10.23
N ASN A 164 -8.26 8.86 -10.47
CA ASN A 164 -8.96 10.14 -10.29
C ASN A 164 -9.37 10.41 -8.84
N SER A 165 -9.48 9.37 -8.02
CA SER A 165 -9.89 9.47 -6.61
C SER A 165 -8.68 9.37 -5.69
N VAL A 166 -8.84 9.71 -4.41
CA VAL A 166 -7.82 9.55 -3.36
C VAL A 166 -8.44 8.96 -2.10
N SER A 167 -7.68 8.15 -1.34
CA SER A 167 -8.09 7.70 -0.01
C SER A 167 -6.90 7.66 0.93
N TYR A 168 -6.67 8.76 1.64
CA TYR A 168 -5.61 8.86 2.61
C TYR A 168 -6.04 8.29 3.97
N ARG A 169 -5.19 7.46 4.57
CA ARG A 169 -5.32 6.99 5.96
C ARG A 169 -4.08 7.40 6.76
N HIS A 170 -4.28 7.70 8.03
CA HIS A 170 -3.17 7.87 8.95
C HIS A 170 -2.62 6.49 9.35
N PRO A 171 -1.29 6.31 9.40
CA PRO A 171 -0.71 5.12 10.01
C PRO A 171 -1.23 4.94 11.45
N ALA A 172 -1.40 3.70 11.88
CA ALA A 172 -1.83 3.34 13.24
C ALA A 172 -0.96 4.04 14.30
N PRO A 173 -1.43 4.21 15.55
CA PRO A 173 -0.58 4.74 16.62
C PRO A 173 0.68 3.89 16.85
N ARG A 174 1.73 4.51 17.40
CA ARG A 174 2.89 3.75 17.89
C ARG A 174 2.45 2.87 19.05
N VAL A 175 3.02 1.66 19.09
CA VAL A 175 2.71 0.71 20.15
C VAL A 175 3.63 0.96 21.35
N ASP A 176 3.06 1.35 22.48
CA ASP A 176 3.78 1.57 23.75
C ASP A 176 3.63 0.32 24.64
N TRP A 177 4.42 -0.73 24.44
CA TRP A 177 4.30 -1.96 25.26
C TRP A 177 4.68 -1.76 26.74
N THR A 178 5.46 -0.73 27.05
CA THR A 178 5.84 -0.41 28.45
C THR A 178 4.64 0.00 29.30
N LYS A 179 3.60 0.59 28.70
CA LYS A 179 2.37 0.94 29.41
C LYS A 179 1.57 -0.30 29.84
N ALA A 180 1.50 -1.31 28.98
CA ALA A 180 0.81 -2.57 29.28
C ALA A 180 1.46 -3.33 30.47
N ILE A 181 2.79 -3.32 30.58
CA ILE A 181 3.51 -3.95 31.70
C ILE A 181 3.28 -3.21 33.03
N THR A 182 3.02 -1.90 32.96
CA THR A 182 2.79 -1.06 34.14
C THR A 182 1.38 -1.27 34.69
N GLU A 183 0.38 -1.44 33.83
CA GLU A 183 -1.02 -1.70 34.23
C GLU A 183 -1.20 -3.07 34.91
N GLU A 184 -0.53 -4.12 34.42
CA GLU A 184 -0.58 -5.45 35.06
C GLU A 184 0.02 -5.46 36.47
N HIS A 185 1.10 -4.71 36.71
CA HIS A 185 1.71 -4.59 38.05
C HIS A 185 0.84 -3.80 39.04
N LEU A 186 0.04 -2.84 38.57
CA LEU A 186 -0.87 -2.07 39.43
C LEU A 186 -2.04 -2.93 39.95
N ILE A 187 -2.47 -3.94 39.17
CA ILE A 187 -3.55 -4.86 39.56
C ILE A 187 -3.02 -5.92 40.54
N ALA A 188 -1.79 -6.42 40.33
CA ALA A 188 -1.15 -7.41 41.20
C ALA A 188 -0.78 -6.88 42.60
N GLY A 189 -0.65 -5.56 42.78
CA GLY A 189 -0.34 -4.94 44.07
C GLY A 189 -1.50 -4.84 45.06
N SER A 190 -2.69 -5.37 44.73
CA SER A 190 -3.87 -5.37 45.63
C SER A 190 -4.10 -6.73 46.34
N GLU A 191 -3.03 -7.41 46.73
CA GLU A 191 -3.16 -8.57 47.61
C GLU A 191 -3.82 -8.17 48.94
N LYS A 192 -5.02 -8.71 49.19
CA LYS A 192 -5.72 -8.60 50.47
C LYS A 192 -4.81 -9.17 51.57
N PRO A 193 -4.69 -8.51 52.74
CA PRO A 193 -3.94 -9.07 53.85
C PRO A 193 -4.56 -10.41 54.25
N ILE A 194 -3.75 -11.47 54.23
CA ILE A 194 -4.12 -12.79 54.74
C ILE A 194 -4.21 -12.66 56.26
N SER A 195 -5.43 -12.67 56.78
CA SER A 195 -5.70 -12.76 58.21
C SER A 195 -5.33 -14.17 58.68
N HIS A 196 -4.18 -14.30 59.35
CA HIS A 196 -3.83 -15.54 60.03
C HIS A 196 -4.52 -15.57 61.40
N ASP A 197 -5.55 -16.41 61.51
CA ASP A 197 -6.23 -16.69 62.76
C ASP A 197 -5.43 -17.78 63.49
N TYR A 198 -4.54 -17.36 64.39
CA TYR A 198 -3.90 -18.25 65.36
C TYR A 198 -4.00 -17.64 66.76
N ASP A 199 -4.54 -18.50 67.63
CA ASP A 199 -4.41 -18.56 69.08
C ASP A 199 -5.33 -17.69 69.95
N GLN A 200 -6.35 -18.35 70.51
CA GLN A 200 -6.53 -18.39 71.96
C GLN A 200 -7.21 -19.70 72.36
N ASP A 201 -6.37 -20.69 72.69
CA ASP A 201 -6.68 -21.74 73.65
C ASP A 201 -6.92 -21.09 75.02
N ASP A 202 -8.01 -21.47 75.69
CA ASP A 202 -8.16 -21.55 77.15
C ASP A 202 -9.18 -22.65 77.50
#